data_AF-A0A7Y0CN43-F1
#
_entry.id   AF-A0A7Y0CN43-F1
#
_cell.length_a   1.000
_cell.length_b   1.000
_cell.length_c   1.000
_cell.angle_alpha   90.00
_cell.angle_beta   90.00
_cell.angle_gamma   90.00
#
_symmetry.space_group_name_H-M   'P 1'
#
loop_
_entity.id
_entity.type
_entity.pdbx_description
1 polymer ?
#
loop_
_entity_poly.entity_id
_entity_poly.type
_entity_poly.pdbx_seq_one_letter_code
_entity_poly.pdbx_strand_id
1 'polypeptide(L)' 'MTLSRALSGEKGLWVRPAAMFSEEVTIDGVRQPRFTWISD' A
#
# COMPACT_ATOMS: atom_id res chain seq x y z
N MET A 1 -4.54 -0.95 11.39
CA MET A 1 -4.01 0.43 11.25
C MET A 1 -2.56 0.27 10.80
N THR A 2 -2.20 0.78 9.62
CA THR A 2 -0.93 0.41 8.96
C THR A 2 -0.13 1.68 8.65
N LEU A 3 1.16 1.69 8.99
CA LEU A 3 2.05 2.85 8.91
C LEU A 3 3.11 2.62 7.82
N SER A 4 3.21 3.51 6.82
CA SER A 4 4.22 3.45 5.77
C SER A 4 5.06 4.73 5.76
N ARG A 5 6.39 4.60 5.66
CA ARG A 5 7.34 5.73 5.65
C ARG A 5 7.80 6.01 4.21
N ALA A 6 7.65 7.25 3.74
CA ALA A 6 8.20 7.69 2.46
C ALA A 6 9.71 7.98 2.57
N LEU A 7 10.49 7.54 1.58
CA LEU A 7 11.94 7.74 1.46
C LEU A 7 12.27 8.82 0.42
N SER A 8 11.76 10.05 0.53
CA SER A 8 12.34 11.19 -0.22
C SER A 8 11.82 12.55 0.24
N GLY A 9 12.75 13.43 0.64
CA GLY A 9 12.67 14.90 0.49
C GLY A 9 11.70 15.68 1.37
N GLU A 10 10.41 15.39 1.33
CA GLU A 10 9.38 16.07 2.12
C GLU A 10 8.83 15.10 3.17
N LYS A 11 9.05 15.43 4.44
CA LYS A 11 8.67 14.62 5.60
C LYS A 11 7.15 14.66 5.86
N GLY A 12 6.35 14.20 4.90
CA GLY A 12 4.90 14.06 5.04
C GLY A 12 4.51 12.60 5.28
N LEU A 13 3.83 12.31 6.40
CA LEU A 13 3.15 11.04 6.59
C LEU A 13 1.85 11.05 5.79
N TRP A 14 1.72 10.12 4.84
CA TRP A 14 0.47 9.91 4.12
C TRP A 14 -0.37 8.89 4.88
N VAL A 15 -1.49 9.34 5.45
CA VAL A 15 -2.47 8.46 6.06
C VAL A 15 -3.43 7.99 4.98
N ARG A 16 -3.54 6.67 4.81
CA ARG A 16 -4.56 6.05 3.94
C ARG A 16 -5.48 5.18 4.81
N PRO A 17 -6.79 5.12 4.52
CA PRO A 17 -7.71 4.25 5.25
C PRO A 17 -7.21 2.80 5.24
N ALA A 18 -7.36 2.10 6.38
CA ALA A 18 -6.96 0.69 6.49
C ALA A 18 -7.66 -0.20 5.43
N ALA A 19 -8.91 0.13 5.10
CA ALA A 19 -9.67 -0.57 4.05
C ALA A 19 -8.98 -0.54 2.68
N MET A 20 -8.21 0.51 2.37
CA MET A 20 -7.50 0.66 1.10
C MET A 20 -6.33 -0.33 0.94
N PHE A 21 -5.82 -0.87 2.06
CA PHE A 21 -4.76 -1.90 2.02
C PHE A 21 -5.31 -3.29 1.68
N SER A 22 -6.61 -3.51 1.87
CA SER A 22 -7.29 -4.78 1.57
C SER A 22 -7.96 -4.79 0.19
N GLU A 23 -7.78 -3.74 -0.60
CA GLU A 23 -8.32 -3.68 -1.96
C GLU A 23 -7.60 -4.65 -2.91
N GLU A 24 -8.34 -5.15 -3.90
CA GLU A 24 -7.79 -5.87 -5.04
C GLU A 24 -7.77 -4.97 -6.27
N VAL A 25 -6.77 -5.16 -7.12
CA VAL A 25 -6.58 -4.43 -8.37
C VAL A 25 -6.28 -5.40 -9.50
N THR A 26 -6.59 -4.99 -10.73
CA THR A 26 -6.20 -5.74 -11.93
C THR A 26 -4.96 -5.10 -12.54
N ILE A 27 -3.88 -5.87 -12.66
CA ILE A 27 -2.64 -5.47 -13.34
C ILE A 27 -2.37 -6.52 -14.42
N ASP A 28 -2.24 -6.09 -15.67
CA ASP A 28 -2.06 -6.97 -16.84
C ASP A 28 -3.10 -8.11 -16.94
N GLY A 29 -4.37 -7.78 -16.61
CA GLY A 29 -5.49 -8.74 -16.64
C GLY A 29 -5.55 -9.69 -15.44
N VAL A 30 -4.60 -9.61 -14.50
CA VAL A 30 -4.58 -10.44 -13.29
C VAL A 30 -5.12 -9.65 -12.10
N ARG A 31 -6.18 -10.17 -11.47
CA ARG A 31 -6.74 -9.64 -10.22
C ARG A 31 -5.87 -10.10 -9.04
N GLN A 32 -5.34 -9.15 -8.27
CA GLN A 32 -4.41 -9.40 -7.18
C GLN A 32 -4.53 -8.34 -6.07
N PRO A 33 -4.07 -8.63 -4.84
CA PRO A 33 -4.03 -7.64 -3.76
C PRO A 33 -3.24 -6.40 -4.18
N ARG A 34 -3.76 -5.21 -3.84
CA ARG A 34 -3.09 -3.93 -4.10
C ARG A 34 -1.76 -3.82 -3.36
N PHE A 35 -1.67 -4.44 -2.18
CA PHE A 35 -0.46 -4.51 -1.38
C PHE A 35 -0.28 -5.94 -0.87
N THR A 36 0.93 -6.47 -1.05
CA THR A 36 1.33 -7.78 -0.55
C THR A 36 2.37 -7.58 0.55
N TRP A 37 2.20 -8.29 1.67
CA TRP A 37 3.19 -8.29 2.74
C TRP A 37 4.42 -9.09 2.31
N ILE A 38 5.61 -8.54 2.55
CA ILE A 38 6.89 -9.19 2.27
C ILE A 38 7.59 -9.35 3.63
N SER A 39 8.03 -10.55 3.96
CA SER A 39 8.88 -10.82 5.13
C SER A 39 10.34 -10.52 4.83
N ASP A 40 11.16 -10.35 5.87
CA ASP A 40 12.63 -10.40 5.78
C ASP A 40 13.12 -11.83 5.55
#